data_AF-A0A935D6A1-F1
#
_entry.id   AF-A0A935D6A1-F1
#
_cell.length_a   1.000
_cell.length_b   1.000
_cell.length_c   1.000
_cell.angle_alpha   90.00
_cell.angle_beta   90.00
_cell.angle_gamma   90.00
#
_symmetry.space_group_name_H-M   'P 1'
#
loop_
_entity.id
_entity.type
_entity.pdbx_description
1 polymer ?
#
loop_
_entity_poly.entity_id
_entity_poly.type
_entity_poly.pdbx_seq_one_letter_code
_entity_poly.pdbx_strand_id
1 'polypeptide(L)'
;MARPRTLAAAALAKTSLSPEIQAELEATRVEIEGAYRDYLVTLHQTLKLQASALDRIQHTLALLVEHAAPELRGRVPGLRLAQPGEAPDVATVSVGVADPIGQGYALGQKELAVALRCTQTDVSNLLKAFPLKGNPEYAVIVRRGKQREIVNYHPRAVERLVALLESPPSSGMSTAVKKVIQRIQKRRGLGA
;
A
#
# COMPACT_ATOMS: atom_id res chain seq x y z
N MET A 1 -43.78 -14.72 -4.13
CA MET A 1 -43.13 -14.21 -5.36
C MET A 1 -42.42 -15.37 -6.03
N ALA A 2 -42.80 -15.72 -7.27
CA ALA A 2 -42.21 -16.83 -8.00
C ALA A 2 -40.76 -16.51 -8.36
N ARG A 3 -39.81 -17.36 -7.97
CA ARG A 3 -38.41 -17.27 -8.44
C ARG A 3 -38.44 -17.34 -9.97
N PRO A 4 -37.64 -16.54 -10.69
CA PRO A 4 -37.58 -16.65 -12.14
C PRO A 4 -37.08 -18.06 -12.45
N ARG A 5 -37.97 -18.92 -12.98
CA ARG A 5 -37.57 -20.13 -13.70
C ARG A 5 -36.64 -19.64 -14.79
N THR A 6 -35.35 -19.92 -14.60
CA THR A 6 -34.27 -19.41 -15.42
C THR A 6 -34.52 -19.81 -16.87
N LEU A 7 -34.35 -18.87 -17.81
CA LEU A 7 -34.51 -19.10 -19.26
C LEU A 7 -33.73 -20.33 -19.75
N ALA A 8 -32.65 -20.69 -19.06
CA ALA A 8 -31.84 -21.87 -19.35
C ALA A 8 -32.55 -23.20 -19.00
N ALA A 9 -33.36 -23.28 -17.94
CA ALA A 9 -34.14 -24.50 -17.64
C ALA A 9 -35.19 -24.78 -18.72
N ALA A 10 -35.79 -23.72 -19.28
CA ALA A 10 -36.70 -23.82 -20.42
C ALA A 10 -35.98 -24.17 -21.74
N ALA A 11 -34.70 -23.81 -21.87
CA ALA A 11 -33.86 -24.18 -23.02
C ALA A 11 -33.32 -25.61 -22.91
N LEU A 12 -32.97 -26.07 -21.70
CA LEU A 12 -32.53 -27.43 -21.39
C LEU A 12 -33.67 -28.45 -21.55
N ALA A 13 -34.91 -28.07 -21.27
CA ALA A 13 -36.07 -28.93 -21.53
C ALA A 13 -36.32 -29.18 -23.02
N LYS A 14 -35.75 -28.35 -23.92
CA LYS A 14 -35.84 -28.52 -25.38
C LYS A 14 -34.69 -29.34 -25.96
N THR A 15 -33.63 -29.58 -25.20
CA THR A 15 -32.57 -30.50 -25.60
C THR A 15 -32.94 -31.89 -25.13
N SER A 16 -32.96 -32.85 -26.06
CA SER A 16 -33.25 -34.27 -25.85
C SER A 16 -32.12 -35.00 -25.08
N LEU A 17 -31.62 -34.37 -24.02
CA LEU A 17 -30.59 -34.88 -23.13
C LEU A 17 -31.23 -35.74 -22.03
N SER A 18 -30.46 -36.70 -21.51
CA SER A 18 -30.92 -37.52 -20.39
C SER A 18 -31.13 -36.65 -19.13
N PRO A 19 -32.08 -37.03 -18.26
CA PRO A 19 -32.38 -36.26 -17.04
C PRO A 19 -31.18 -36.13 -16.10
N GLU A 20 -30.27 -37.10 -16.12
CA GLU A 20 -29.01 -37.06 -15.35
C GLU A 20 -28.07 -35.95 -15.85
N ILE A 21 -27.89 -35.83 -17.17
CA ILE A 21 -27.03 -34.79 -17.77
C ILE A 21 -27.64 -33.39 -17.57
N GLN A 22 -28.96 -33.27 -17.64
CA GLN A 22 -29.65 -32.01 -17.36
C GLN A 22 -29.48 -31.56 -15.91
N ALA A 23 -29.55 -32.49 -14.96
CA ALA A 23 -29.35 -32.18 -13.53
C ALA A 23 -27.91 -31.73 -13.25
N GLU A 24 -26.92 -32.38 -13.84
CA GLU A 24 -25.51 -32.04 -13.66
C GLU A 24 -25.16 -30.69 -14.31
N LEU A 25 -25.69 -30.40 -15.50
CA LEU A 25 -25.54 -29.09 -16.15
C LEU A 25 -26.14 -27.94 -15.32
N GLU A 26 -27.32 -28.13 -14.73
CA GLU A 26 -27.93 -27.11 -13.88
C GLU A 26 -27.14 -26.94 -12.57
N ALA A 27 -26.56 -28.01 -12.01
CA ALA A 27 -25.68 -27.93 -10.84
C ALA A 27 -24.41 -27.12 -11.14
N THR A 28 -23.70 -27.43 -12.23
CA THR A 28 -22.51 -26.67 -12.67
C THR A 28 -22.85 -25.21 -12.94
N ARG A 29 -24.02 -24.96 -13.55
CA ARG A 29 -24.47 -23.60 -13.82
C ARG A 29 -24.71 -22.80 -12.54
N VAL A 30 -25.40 -23.37 -11.55
CA VAL A 30 -25.63 -22.72 -10.26
C VAL A 30 -24.31 -22.41 -9.56
N GLU A 31 -23.34 -23.31 -9.63
CA GLU A 31 -22.00 -23.11 -9.09
C GLU A 31 -21.26 -21.96 -9.78
N ILE A 32 -21.29 -21.93 -11.12
CA ILE A 32 -20.68 -20.84 -11.92
C ILE A 32 -21.37 -19.50 -11.62
N GLU A 33 -22.71 -19.45 -11.58
CA GLU A 33 -23.45 -18.22 -11.26
C GLU A 33 -23.13 -17.73 -9.84
N GLY A 34 -22.98 -18.64 -8.88
CA GLY A 34 -22.52 -18.33 -7.53
C GLY A 34 -21.12 -17.72 -7.51
N ALA A 35 -20.15 -18.39 -8.15
CA ALA A 35 -18.77 -17.92 -8.23
C ALA A 35 -18.65 -16.56 -8.92
N TYR A 36 -19.38 -16.33 -10.02
CA TYR A 36 -19.41 -15.03 -10.70
C TYR A 36 -20.00 -13.94 -9.82
N ARG A 37 -21.07 -14.23 -9.06
CA ARG A 37 -21.67 -13.26 -8.14
C ARG A 37 -20.67 -12.86 -7.05
N ASP A 38 -20.02 -13.83 -6.42
CA ASP A 38 -19.05 -13.57 -5.36
C ASP A 38 -17.82 -12.81 -5.89
N TYR A 39 -17.37 -13.16 -7.09
CA TYR A 39 -16.31 -12.42 -7.78
C TYR A 39 -16.71 -10.98 -8.08
N LEU A 40 -17.93 -10.74 -8.58
CA LEU A 40 -18.43 -9.39 -8.87
C LEU A 40 -18.58 -8.56 -7.59
N VAL A 41 -19.03 -9.15 -6.49
CA VAL A 41 -19.09 -8.48 -5.18
C VAL A 41 -17.70 -8.09 -4.72
N THR A 42 -16.73 -9.00 -4.82
CA THR A 42 -15.33 -8.74 -4.47
C THR A 42 -14.72 -7.65 -5.33
N LEU A 43 -14.98 -7.68 -6.64
CA LEU A 43 -14.50 -6.67 -7.57
C LEU A 43 -15.14 -5.30 -7.30
N HIS A 44 -16.44 -5.27 -6.99
CA HIS A 44 -17.14 -4.03 -6.62
C HIS A 44 -16.61 -3.45 -5.30
N GLN A 45 -16.36 -4.28 -4.28
CA GLN A 45 -15.75 -3.84 -3.02
C GLN A 45 -14.33 -3.30 -3.25
N THR A 46 -13.55 -3.96 -4.10
CA THR A 46 -12.19 -3.52 -4.46
C THR A 46 -12.23 -2.17 -5.18
N LEU A 47 -13.13 -1.98 -6.15
CA LEU A 47 -13.31 -0.70 -6.83
C LEU A 47 -13.73 0.41 -5.87
N LYS A 48 -14.62 0.14 -4.91
CA LYS A 48 -14.99 1.10 -3.86
C LYS A 48 -13.80 1.52 -3.00
N LEU A 49 -12.97 0.57 -2.60
CA LEU A 49 -11.76 0.85 -1.82
C LEU A 49 -10.76 1.70 -2.61
N GLN A 50 -10.59 1.43 -3.90
CA GLN A 50 -9.73 2.21 -4.79
C GLN A 50 -10.26 3.63 -5.01
N ALA A 51 -11.57 3.80 -5.21
CA ALA A 51 -12.18 5.11 -5.34
C ALA A 51 -11.95 5.96 -4.07
N SER A 52 -12.16 5.37 -2.89
CA SER A 52 -11.90 6.04 -1.61
C SER A 52 -10.41 6.37 -1.40
N ALA A 53 -9.49 5.56 -1.92
CA ALA A 53 -8.07 5.89 -1.91
C ALA A 53 -7.77 7.11 -2.80
N LEU A 54 -8.31 7.16 -4.01
CA LEU A 54 -8.13 8.29 -4.93
C LEU A 54 -8.68 9.60 -4.36
N ASP A 55 -9.86 9.56 -3.74
CA ASP A 55 -10.44 10.75 -3.08
C ASP A 55 -9.53 11.29 -1.98
N ARG A 56 -8.94 10.41 -1.17
CA ARG A 56 -8.00 10.81 -0.12
C ARG A 56 -6.71 11.42 -0.67
N ILE A 57 -6.20 10.88 -1.78
CA ILE A 57 -5.02 11.44 -2.47
C ILE A 57 -5.35 12.83 -3.01
N GLN A 58 -6.49 12.99 -3.68
CA GLN A 58 -6.94 14.29 -4.19
C GLN A 58 -7.09 15.31 -3.05
N HIS A 59 -7.68 14.91 -1.93
CA HIS A 59 -7.84 15.79 -0.76
C HIS A 59 -6.50 16.18 -0.15
N THR A 60 -5.56 15.24 -0.04
CA THR A 60 -4.22 15.52 0.47
C THR A 60 -3.44 16.46 -0.46
N LEU A 61 -3.54 16.24 -1.77
CA LEU A 61 -2.94 17.14 -2.77
C LEU A 61 -3.55 18.55 -2.69
N ALA A 62 -4.87 18.66 -2.48
CA ALA A 62 -5.53 19.95 -2.30
C ALA A 62 -4.99 20.69 -1.07
N LEU A 63 -4.84 20.01 0.08
CA LEU A 63 -4.26 20.58 1.30
C LEU A 63 -2.79 20.99 1.12
N LEU A 64 -1.99 20.15 0.44
CA LEU A 64 -0.58 20.46 0.16
C LEU A 64 -0.44 21.68 -0.75
N VAL A 65 -1.27 21.78 -1.79
CA VAL A 65 -1.29 22.95 -2.68
C VAL A 65 -1.73 24.20 -1.92
N GLU A 66 -2.73 24.09 -1.06
CA GLU A 66 -3.19 25.17 -0.20
C GLU A 66 -2.10 25.73 0.73
N HIS A 67 -1.16 24.90 1.19
CA HIS A 67 -0.09 25.35 2.09
C HIS A 67 1.24 25.66 1.41
N ALA A 68 1.59 24.99 0.30
CA ALA A 68 2.89 25.13 -0.34
C ALA A 68 2.88 26.09 -1.55
N ALA A 69 1.75 26.22 -2.24
CA ALA A 69 1.60 27.02 -3.47
C ALA A 69 0.13 27.44 -3.67
N PRO A 70 -0.44 28.28 -2.78
CA PRO A 70 -1.86 28.63 -2.77
C PRO A 70 -2.37 29.27 -4.08
N GLU A 71 -1.48 29.85 -4.88
CA GLU A 71 -1.74 30.38 -6.22
C GLU A 71 -2.16 29.31 -7.24
N LEU A 72 -1.91 28.03 -6.94
CA LEU A 72 -2.34 26.89 -7.75
C LEU A 72 -3.69 26.30 -7.30
N ARG A 73 -4.39 26.91 -6.32
CA ARG A 73 -5.75 26.53 -5.92
C ARG A 73 -6.67 26.54 -7.17
N GLY A 74 -7.40 25.44 -7.37
CA GLY A 74 -8.27 25.25 -8.55
C GLY A 74 -7.59 24.70 -9.80
N ARG A 75 -6.25 24.54 -9.80
CA ARG A 75 -5.48 23.89 -10.88
C ARG A 75 -5.01 22.48 -10.54
N VAL A 76 -5.45 21.94 -9.41
CA VAL A 76 -5.12 20.57 -9.00
C VAL A 76 -5.79 19.59 -9.97
N PRO A 77 -5.05 18.76 -10.71
CA PRO A 77 -5.66 17.79 -11.62
C PRO A 77 -6.41 16.76 -10.78
N GLY A 78 -7.69 16.55 -11.09
CA GLY A 78 -8.45 15.45 -10.51
C GLY A 78 -7.90 14.12 -11.03
N LEU A 79 -7.37 13.29 -10.15
CA LEU A 79 -7.01 11.91 -10.48
C LEU A 79 -8.29 11.16 -10.85
N ARG A 80 -8.52 10.92 -12.15
CA ARG A 80 -9.65 10.13 -12.65
C ARG A 80 -9.14 8.79 -13.20
N LEU A 81 -9.99 7.77 -13.11
CA LEU A 81 -9.76 6.52 -13.84
C LEU A 81 -9.85 6.83 -15.34
N ALA A 82 -8.86 6.36 -16.11
CA ALA A 82 -8.85 6.52 -17.56
C ALA A 82 -10.03 5.77 -18.19
N GLN A 83 -10.71 6.41 -19.14
CA GLN A 83 -11.81 5.79 -19.88
C GLN A 83 -11.25 4.83 -20.95
N PRO A 84 -12.05 3.87 -21.46
CA PRO A 84 -11.63 2.99 -22.53
C PRO A 84 -11.18 3.78 -23.76
N GLY A 85 -9.91 3.64 -24.17
CA GLY A 85 -9.31 4.36 -25.29
C GLY A 85 -8.49 5.60 -24.90
N GLU A 86 -8.49 6.01 -23.63
CA GLU A 86 -7.55 7.02 -23.12
C GLU A 86 -6.25 6.35 -22.65
N ALA A 87 -5.11 7.03 -22.85
CA ALA A 87 -3.86 6.60 -22.23
C ALA A 87 -4.02 6.71 -20.70
N PRO A 88 -3.62 5.67 -19.93
CA PRO A 88 -3.76 5.71 -18.48
C PRO A 88 -2.94 6.88 -17.89
N ASP A 89 -3.64 7.91 -17.42
CA ASP A 89 -3.05 9.07 -16.73
C ASP A 89 -2.79 8.75 -15.24
N VAL A 90 -2.27 7.55 -15.01
CA VAL A 90 -1.91 7.05 -13.70
C VAL A 90 -0.40 7.02 -13.67
N ALA A 91 0.21 8.03 -13.03
CA ALA A 91 1.54 7.91 -12.47
C ALA A 91 1.63 6.52 -11.87
N THR A 92 2.49 5.67 -12.41
CA THR A 92 2.48 4.21 -12.33
C THR A 92 2.31 3.70 -10.89
N VAL A 93 1.07 3.68 -10.37
CA VAL A 93 0.73 3.10 -9.08
C VAL A 93 0.64 1.62 -9.35
N SER A 94 1.80 0.99 -9.20
CA SER A 94 2.01 -0.44 -9.22
C SER A 94 0.89 -1.15 -8.48
N VAL A 95 0.07 -1.85 -9.24
CA VAL A 95 -0.81 -2.93 -8.79
C VAL A 95 0.09 -3.96 -8.10
N GLY A 96 0.24 -3.83 -6.79
CA GLY A 96 1.11 -4.67 -5.97
C GLY A 96 1.48 -3.91 -4.71
N VAL A 97 0.80 -4.25 -3.61
CA VAL A 97 0.86 -3.60 -2.30
C VAL A 97 -0.05 -2.36 -2.24
N ALA A 98 -1.08 -2.47 -1.39
CA ALA A 98 -1.98 -1.38 -1.03
C ALA A 98 -1.19 -0.09 -0.79
N ASP A 99 -1.68 1.03 -1.34
CA ASP A 99 -1.03 2.35 -1.33
C ASP A 99 -0.32 2.64 0.01
N PRO A 100 1.02 2.49 0.08
CA PRO A 100 1.76 2.65 1.32
C PRO A 100 1.63 4.07 1.86
N ILE A 101 1.45 5.07 0.98
CA ILE A 101 1.26 6.47 1.37
C ILE A 101 -0.10 6.61 2.05
N GLY A 102 -1.17 6.04 1.46
CA GLY A 102 -2.51 5.97 2.05
C GLY A 102 -2.59 5.19 3.37
N GLN A 103 -1.59 4.37 3.69
CA GLN A 103 -1.43 3.66 4.97
C GLN A 103 -0.47 4.34 5.96
N GLY A 104 0.03 5.53 5.63
CA GLY A 104 0.92 6.31 6.50
C GLY A 104 2.42 6.02 6.33
N TYR A 105 2.83 5.15 5.41
CA TYR A 105 4.25 4.89 5.07
C TYR A 105 4.74 5.91 4.04
N ALA A 106 4.96 7.14 4.49
CA ALA A 106 5.34 8.28 3.66
C ALA A 106 6.84 8.63 3.71
N LEU A 107 7.63 8.02 4.60
CA LEU A 107 9.01 8.44 4.86
C LEU A 107 10.01 7.56 4.11
N GLY A 108 10.95 8.17 3.39
CA GLY A 108 12.17 7.52 2.91
C GLY A 108 13.34 7.73 3.87
N GLN A 109 14.53 7.21 3.51
CA GLN A 109 15.74 7.39 4.33
C GLN A 109 16.17 8.86 4.47
N LYS A 110 15.87 9.69 3.47
CA LYS A 110 16.17 11.12 3.50
C LYS A 110 15.32 11.82 4.57
N GLU A 111 14.02 11.51 4.60
CA GLU A 111 13.06 12.07 5.54
C GLU A 111 13.35 11.59 6.97
N LEU A 112 13.70 10.31 7.15
CA LEU A 112 14.20 9.79 8.42
C LEU A 112 15.45 10.53 8.91
N ALA A 113 16.37 10.88 8.00
CA ALA A 113 17.59 11.60 8.35
C ALA A 113 17.29 13.02 8.86
N VAL A 114 16.33 13.70 8.24
CA VAL A 114 15.82 14.99 8.69
C VAL A 114 15.17 14.85 10.08
N ALA A 115 14.29 13.87 10.26
CA ALA A 115 13.60 13.63 11.54
C ALA A 115 14.56 13.30 12.69
N LEU A 116 15.63 12.54 12.40
CA LEU A 116 16.65 12.14 13.37
C LEU A 116 17.81 13.15 13.50
N ARG A 117 17.78 14.27 12.74
CA ARG A 117 18.82 15.30 12.69
C ARG A 117 20.23 14.72 12.42
N CYS A 118 20.31 13.78 11.48
CA CYS A 118 21.56 13.12 11.09
C CYS A 118 21.72 13.03 9.57
N THR A 119 22.81 12.43 9.09
CA THR A 119 23.00 12.26 7.64
C THR A 119 22.26 11.03 7.14
N GLN A 120 21.89 11.01 5.85
CA GLN A 120 21.28 9.84 5.23
C GLN A 120 22.20 8.60 5.32
N THR A 121 23.51 8.79 5.29
CA THR A 121 24.51 7.74 5.53
C THR A 121 24.41 7.16 6.94
N ASP A 122 24.25 8.03 7.95
CA ASP A 122 24.07 7.58 9.33
C ASP A 122 22.76 6.77 9.48
N VAL A 123 21.66 7.21 8.85
CA VAL A 123 20.39 6.45 8.80
C VAL A 123 20.56 5.10 8.10
N SER A 124 21.27 5.06 6.98
CA SER A 124 21.55 3.81 6.27
C SER A 124 22.32 2.82 7.16
N ASN A 125 23.29 3.30 7.94
CA ASN A 125 24.02 2.48 8.90
C ASN A 125 23.16 2.04 10.09
N LEU A 126 22.28 2.91 10.59
CA LEU A 126 21.31 2.57 11.64
C LEU A 126 20.33 1.49 11.18
N LEU A 127 19.79 1.59 9.96
CA LEU A 127 18.83 0.62 9.42
C LEU A 127 19.46 -0.74 9.07
N LYS A 128 20.79 -0.78 8.89
CA LYS A 128 21.55 -2.04 8.81
C LYS A 128 21.73 -2.69 10.18
N ALA A 129 21.95 -1.88 11.23
CA ALA A 129 22.08 -2.35 12.60
C ALA A 129 20.74 -2.71 13.26
N PHE A 130 19.68 -1.98 12.90
CA PHE A 130 18.32 -2.09 13.43
C PHE A 130 17.35 -2.27 12.26
N PRO A 131 17.23 -3.49 11.71
CA PRO A 131 16.40 -3.72 10.53
C PRO A 131 14.91 -3.56 10.86
N LEU A 132 14.31 -2.48 10.37
CA LEU A 132 12.86 -2.23 10.52
C LEU A 132 12.03 -2.82 9.37
N LYS A 133 12.65 -3.14 8.23
CA LYS A 133 11.99 -3.62 7.00
C LYS A 133 11.24 -4.95 7.13
N GLY A 134 11.46 -5.69 8.21
CA GLY A 134 10.79 -6.96 8.51
C GLY A 134 9.57 -6.80 9.43
N ASN A 135 9.32 -5.60 9.96
CA ASN A 135 8.18 -5.34 10.82
C ASN A 135 7.19 -4.41 10.10
N PRO A 136 5.97 -4.89 9.79
CA PRO A 136 4.98 -4.12 9.06
C PRO A 136 4.58 -2.84 9.81
N GLU A 137 4.67 -2.76 11.14
CA GLU A 137 4.31 -1.55 11.90
C GLU A 137 5.21 -0.35 11.61
N TYR A 138 6.41 -0.58 11.09
CA TYR A 138 7.44 0.45 10.92
C TYR A 138 7.84 0.66 9.46
N ALA A 139 7.73 -0.36 8.60
CA ALA A 139 8.20 -0.26 7.23
C ALA A 139 7.47 -1.21 6.28
N VAL A 140 7.32 -0.75 5.04
CA VAL A 140 6.81 -1.54 3.91
C VAL A 140 7.78 -1.44 2.74
N ILE A 141 8.06 -2.58 2.11
CA ILE A 141 8.86 -2.64 0.90
C ILE A 141 7.95 -2.32 -0.28
N VAL A 142 8.15 -1.16 -0.90
CA VAL A 142 7.30 -0.64 -1.98
C VAL A 142 7.76 -1.15 -3.35
N ARG A 143 9.07 -1.38 -3.52
CA ARG A 143 9.61 -1.93 -4.77
C ARG A 143 10.83 -2.80 -4.49
N ARG A 144 10.83 -4.02 -5.02
CA ARG A 144 12.02 -4.89 -5.04
C ARG A 144 12.66 -4.82 -6.43
N GLY A 145 13.78 -4.11 -6.56
CA GLY A 145 14.60 -4.12 -7.77
C GLY A 145 15.72 -5.15 -7.67
N LYS A 146 16.36 -5.49 -8.81
CA LYS A 146 17.50 -6.44 -8.87
C LYS A 146 18.69 -6.04 -7.99
N GLN A 147 18.91 -4.74 -7.76
CA GLN A 147 20.04 -4.24 -6.96
C GLN A 147 19.63 -3.49 -5.69
N ARG A 148 18.39 -3.00 -5.59
CA ARG A 148 17.93 -2.18 -4.46
C ARG A 148 16.47 -2.40 -4.16
N GLU A 149 16.16 -2.46 -2.87
CA GLU A 149 14.81 -2.39 -2.33
C GLU A 149 14.47 -0.93 -2.03
N ILE A 150 13.32 -0.46 -2.49
CA ILE A 150 12.73 0.82 -2.05
C ILE A 150 11.81 0.50 -0.88
N VAL A 151 12.13 1.09 0.27
CA VAL A 151 11.41 0.89 1.53
C VAL A 151 10.85 2.23 1.97
N ASN A 152 9.56 2.26 2.26
CA ASN A 152 8.91 3.39 2.92
C ASN A 152 8.69 3.05 4.39
N TYR A 153 8.84 4.07 5.24
CA TYR A 153 8.76 3.96 6.68
C TYR A 153 7.53 4.72 7.19
N HIS A 154 6.91 4.16 8.22
CA HIS A 154 5.84 4.81 8.98
C HIS A 154 6.45 5.83 9.95
N PRO A 155 5.75 6.92 10.34
CA PRO A 155 6.21 7.86 11.37
C PRO A 155 6.68 7.19 12.68
N ARG A 156 6.03 6.09 13.08
CA ARG A 156 6.43 5.26 14.24
C ARG A 156 7.86 4.71 14.13
N ALA A 157 8.41 4.57 12.93
CA ALA A 157 9.80 4.16 12.74
C ALA A 157 10.77 5.20 13.32
N VAL A 158 10.42 6.48 13.28
CA VAL A 158 11.21 7.56 13.90
C VAL A 158 11.25 7.34 15.40
N GLU A 159 10.09 7.20 16.05
CA GLU A 159 9.98 6.96 17.50
C GLU A 159 10.78 5.73 17.92
N ARG A 160 10.66 4.63 17.16
CA ARG A 160 11.42 3.41 17.43
C ARG A 160 12.93 3.62 17.32
N LEU A 161 13.40 4.34 16.29
CA LEU A 161 14.81 4.67 16.14
C LEU A 161 15.31 5.61 17.24
N VAL A 162 14.47 6.55 17.70
CA VAL A 162 14.80 7.39 18.86
C VAL A 162 14.98 6.54 20.11
N ALA A 163 14.04 5.64 20.42
CA ALA A 163 14.14 4.76 21.58
C ALA A 163 15.38 3.85 21.52
N LEU A 164 15.74 3.35 20.33
CA LEU A 164 16.95 2.55 20.12
C LEU A 164 18.24 3.38 20.23
N LEU A 165 18.18 4.68 19.94
CA LEU A 165 19.30 5.59 20.16
C LEU A 165 19.44 5.96 21.63
N GLU A 166 18.36 6.07 22.39
CA GLU A 166 18.40 6.38 23.83
C GLU A 166 18.83 5.17 24.66
N SER A 167 18.36 3.97 24.30
CA SER A 167 18.71 2.71 24.96
C SER A 167 19.21 1.68 23.94
N PRO A 168 20.43 1.86 23.40
CA PRO A 168 20.99 0.93 22.43
C PRO A 168 21.29 -0.42 23.06
N PRO A 169 20.89 -1.55 22.44
CA PRO A 169 21.14 -2.88 22.99
C PRO A 169 22.65 -3.16 23.13
N SER A 170 23.08 -3.71 24.26
CA SER A 170 24.51 -3.86 24.56
C SER A 170 25.20 -4.96 23.74
N SER A 171 24.44 -5.92 23.22
CA SER A 171 24.93 -7.12 22.55
C SER A 171 24.98 -6.98 21.01
N GLY A 172 26.04 -7.51 20.40
CA GLY A 172 26.13 -7.70 18.94
C GLY A 172 26.44 -6.45 18.10
N MET A 173 26.65 -5.28 18.72
CA MET A 173 26.88 -4.03 18.00
C MET A 173 28.36 -3.80 17.64
N SER A 174 28.64 -3.57 16.35
CA SER A 174 30.00 -3.25 15.90
C SER A 174 30.47 -1.88 16.42
N THR A 175 31.78 -1.71 16.56
CA THR A 175 32.41 -0.43 16.96
C THR A 175 32.05 0.73 16.02
N ALA A 176 31.88 0.45 14.73
CA ALA A 176 31.43 1.44 13.75
C ALA A 176 29.99 1.93 14.03
N VAL A 177 29.07 1.01 14.36
CA VAL A 177 27.69 1.35 14.71
C VAL A 177 27.63 2.13 16.01
N LYS A 178 28.40 1.74 17.03
CA LYS A 178 28.50 2.48 18.30
C LYS A 178 28.95 3.94 18.08
N LYS A 179 29.96 4.17 17.22
CA LYS A 179 30.43 5.52 16.86
C LYS A 179 29.35 6.34 16.14
N VAL A 180 28.54 5.71 15.27
CA VAL A 180 27.41 6.38 14.61
C VAL A 180 26.34 6.76 15.63
N ILE A 181 25.96 5.86 16.54
CA ILE A 181 24.97 6.13 17.60
C ILE A 181 25.44 7.29 18.49
N GLN A 182 26.68 7.24 18.99
CA GLN A 182 27.26 8.31 19.82
C GLN A 182 27.26 9.66 19.10
N ARG A 183 27.60 9.68 17.81
CA ARG A 183 27.58 10.91 17.00
C ARG A 183 26.16 11.49 16.90
N ILE A 184 25.16 10.64 16.71
CA ILE A 184 23.75 11.06 16.61
C ILE A 184 23.24 11.52 17.97
N GLN A 185 23.51 10.78 19.05
CA GLN A 185 23.17 11.16 20.42
C GLN A 185 23.75 12.53 20.78
N LYS A 186 25.04 12.77 20.49
CA LYS A 186 25.70 14.07 20.71
C LYS A 186 25.03 15.20 19.94
N ARG A 187 24.67 14.99 18.67
CA ARG A 187 23.96 16.00 17.86
C ARG A 187 22.55 16.30 18.36
N ARG A 188 21.90 15.34 18.99
CA ARG A 188 20.54 15.48 19.53
C ARG A 188 20.50 16.02 20.97
N GLY A 189 21.65 16.21 21.62
CA GLY A 189 21.70 16.57 23.03
C GLY A 189 21.21 15.44 23.95
N LEU A 190 21.24 14.19 23.46
CA LEU A 190 20.83 12.98 24.20
C LEU A 190 22.01 12.33 24.95
N GLY A 191 23.18 12.97 24.93
CA GLY A 191 24.35 12.54 25.69
C GLY A 191 24.45 13.34 27.00
N ALA A 192 24.57 12.62 28.11
CA ALA A 192 25.24 13.11 29.32
C ALA A 192 26.72 13.42 29.03
#